data_AF-A0A0S2SVX5-F1
#
_entry.id   AF-A0A0S2SVX5-F1
#
_cell.length_a   1.000
_cell.length_b   1.000
_cell.length_c   1.000
_cell.angle_alpha   90.00
_cell.angle_beta   90.00
_cell.angle_gamma   90.00
#
_symmetry.space_group_name_H-M   'P 1'
#
loop_
_entity.id
_entity.type
_entity.pdbx_description
1 polymer ?
#
loop_
_entity_poly.entity_id
_entity_poly.type
_entity_poly.pdbx_seq_one_letter_code
_entity_poly.pdbx_strand_id
1 'polypeptide(L)'
;EKELRLYTDAGRVCRPLFIVENHQLVLQKKHVHWLNKGFDDSEEEFKWEQLIKSGIVELLDAEEEETVMISMTPEDLENSRLQLSGVDPTVIDGDFDPAARLKAGTNAHTWTHCEIHPSMILGICASIIPFPDHNQSPRNTYQSAMGKQAMGIFLTNFLIRMDTMANILYYPQKPLATTRSMEYLKFRELPAGQNAIVAILCYSGYNQEDSVIMNQSSIDRGLFRSIYYRSYMDLEKKSGMTQLEEFEKPTRENTLRMKHGTYDKIEDDGLIAPGTGVSGEDIIIGKTAPIPPDSEELGQRTQTHTRRDVSTPLKSTENGIVDQVLITTNSEGQK
;
A
#
# COMPACT_ATOMS: atom_id res chain seq x y z
N GLU A 1 41.39 -16.56 14.36
CA GLU A 1 41.19 -17.78 15.17
C GLU A 1 40.58 -18.90 14.33
N LYS A 2 40.50 -20.14 14.85
CA LYS A 2 39.75 -21.25 14.24
C LYS A 2 38.46 -21.46 15.03
N GLU A 3 37.46 -20.64 14.74
CA GLU A 3 36.18 -20.63 15.46
C GLU A 3 35.05 -21.11 14.54
N LEU A 4 34.13 -21.92 15.08
CA LEU A 4 32.88 -22.32 14.43
C LEU A 4 31.73 -21.79 15.29
N ARG A 5 30.89 -20.94 14.72
CA ARG A 5 29.72 -20.37 15.39
C ARG A 5 28.46 -20.99 14.79
N LEU A 6 27.51 -21.36 15.65
CA LEU A 6 26.26 -22.00 15.26
C LEU A 6 25.11 -21.26 15.95
N TYR A 7 24.20 -20.71 15.15
CA TYR A 7 23.07 -19.93 15.63
C TYR A 7 21.75 -20.60 15.24
N THR A 8 20.84 -20.70 16.21
CA THR A 8 19.51 -21.32 16.05
C THR A 8 18.41 -20.46 16.66
N ASP A 9 18.73 -19.22 17.00
CA ASP A 9 17.80 -18.24 17.53
C ASP A 9 16.84 -17.73 16.46
N ALA A 10 15.70 -17.21 16.93
CA ALA A 10 14.66 -16.62 16.11
C ALA A 10 14.95 -15.13 15.86
N GLY A 11 14.46 -14.59 14.74
CA GLY A 11 14.61 -13.17 14.38
C GLY A 11 15.73 -12.89 13.37
N ARG A 12 16.46 -13.92 12.94
CA ARG A 12 17.44 -13.83 11.85
C ARG A 12 16.75 -13.58 10.51
N VAL A 13 17.36 -12.71 9.69
CA VAL A 13 16.91 -12.46 8.32
C VAL A 13 17.70 -13.39 7.41
N CYS A 14 16.97 -14.13 6.57
CA CYS A 14 17.58 -15.06 5.62
C CYS A 14 17.31 -14.61 4.18
N ARG A 15 18.30 -14.79 3.30
CA ARG A 15 18.19 -14.60 1.85
C ARG A 15 18.32 -15.96 1.14
N PRO A 16 17.29 -16.42 0.41
CA PRO A 16 17.40 -17.66 -0.36
C PRO A 16 18.31 -17.48 -1.57
N LEU A 17 19.26 -18.40 -1.75
CA LEU A 17 20.22 -18.40 -2.85
C LEU A 17 20.33 -19.79 -3.48
N PHE A 18 20.71 -19.86 -4.75
CA PHE A 18 20.97 -21.14 -5.41
C PHE A 18 22.32 -21.70 -4.98
N ILE A 19 22.35 -22.99 -4.67
CA ILE A 19 23.61 -23.70 -4.38
C ILE A 19 24.38 -23.92 -5.68
N VAL A 20 25.69 -23.67 -5.63
CA VAL A 20 26.63 -23.88 -6.74
C VAL A 20 27.59 -25.00 -6.37
N GLU A 21 27.67 -26.02 -7.22
CA GLU A 21 28.64 -27.09 -7.11
C GLU A 21 29.50 -27.12 -8.38
N ASN A 22 30.83 -27.15 -8.23
CA ASN A 22 31.78 -27.19 -9.35
C ASN A 22 31.52 -26.11 -10.43
N HIS A 23 31.22 -24.87 -10.01
CA HIS A 23 30.88 -23.75 -10.91
C HIS A 23 29.62 -23.99 -11.77
N GLN A 24 28.72 -24.89 -11.35
CA GLN A 24 27.43 -25.12 -11.97
C GLN A 24 26.31 -25.00 -10.94
N LEU A 25 25.17 -24.48 -11.39
CA LEU A 25 23.96 -24.46 -10.57
C LEU A 25 23.47 -25.90 -10.35
N VAL A 26 23.15 -26.22 -9.09
CA VAL A 26 22.44 -27.48 -8.77
C VAL A 26 21.04 -27.48 -9.40
N LEU A 27 20.46 -26.29 -9.61
CA LEU A 27 19.21 -26.12 -10.34
C LEU A 27 19.36 -26.51 -11.81
N GLN A 28 18.62 -27.53 -12.23
CA GLN A 28 18.56 -28.00 -13.62
C GLN A 28 17.21 -27.65 -14.27
N LYS A 29 17.15 -27.64 -15.61
CA LYS A 29 15.92 -27.39 -16.38
C LYS A 29 14.77 -28.35 -16.02
N LYS A 30 15.09 -29.59 -15.61
CA LYS A 30 14.09 -30.57 -15.13
C LYS A 30 13.35 -30.08 -13.87
N HIS A 31 14.07 -29.46 -12.93
CA HIS A 31 13.47 -28.91 -11.69
C HIS A 31 12.51 -27.77 -12.01
N VAL A 32 12.87 -26.93 -13.00
CA VAL A 32 11.97 -25.85 -13.48
C VAL A 32 10.72 -26.42 -14.15
N HIS A 33 10.85 -27.51 -14.90
CA HIS A 33 9.70 -28.20 -15.48
C HIS A 33 8.77 -28.78 -14.40
N TRP A 34 9.34 -29.43 -13.38
CA TRP A 34 8.58 -29.95 -12.24
C TRP A 34 7.83 -28.84 -11.49
N LEU A 35 8.46 -27.68 -11.26
CA LEU A 35 7.80 -26.52 -10.64
C LEU A 35 6.61 -26.00 -11.45
N ASN A 36 6.74 -25.93 -12.78
CA ASN A 36 5.65 -25.47 -13.64
C ASN A 36 4.49 -26.45 -13.70
N LYS A 37 4.78 -27.76 -13.64
CA LYS A 37 3.77 -28.83 -13.60
C LYS A 37 3.14 -28.98 -12.20
N GLY A 38 3.88 -28.62 -11.16
CA GLY A 38 3.53 -28.81 -9.75
C GLY A 38 3.86 -30.20 -9.19
N PHE A 39 4.37 -31.12 -10.03
CA PHE A 39 4.68 -32.50 -9.66
C PHE A 39 5.99 -32.94 -10.32
N ASP A 40 6.72 -33.83 -9.64
CA ASP A 40 7.93 -34.47 -10.17
C ASP A 40 7.60 -35.68 -11.08
N ASP A 41 8.63 -36.42 -11.48
CA ASP A 41 8.49 -37.62 -12.31
C ASP A 41 7.86 -38.81 -11.55
N SER A 42 7.84 -38.74 -10.21
CA SER A 42 7.25 -39.75 -9.31
C SER A 42 5.81 -39.42 -8.91
N GLU A 43 5.22 -38.36 -9.50
CA GLU A 43 3.91 -37.79 -9.14
C GLU A 43 3.84 -37.20 -7.72
N GLU A 44 4.99 -36.89 -7.10
CA GLU A 44 5.05 -36.19 -5.83
C GLU A 44 4.97 -34.67 -6.06
N GLU A 45 4.33 -33.97 -5.11
CA GLU A 45 4.16 -32.51 -5.18
C GLU A 45 5.52 -31.79 -5.11
N PHE A 46 5.85 -31.03 -6.15
CA PHE A 46 7.12 -30.31 -6.26
C PHE A 46 6.88 -28.79 -6.20
N LYS A 47 7.09 -28.22 -5.01
CA LYS A 47 6.92 -26.80 -4.68
C LYS A 47 8.19 -26.21 -4.06
N TRP A 48 8.14 -24.95 -3.64
CA TRP A 48 9.23 -24.24 -2.96
C TRP A 48 9.86 -25.04 -1.81
N GLU A 49 9.04 -25.68 -0.96
CA GLU A 49 9.54 -26.48 0.17
C GLU A 49 10.45 -27.63 -0.27
N GLN A 50 10.17 -28.23 -1.43
CA GLN A 50 10.99 -29.31 -1.97
C GLN A 50 12.31 -28.80 -2.54
N LEU A 51 12.36 -27.57 -3.05
CA LEU A 51 13.63 -26.96 -3.48
C LEU A 51 14.62 -26.81 -2.32
N ILE A 52 14.11 -26.48 -1.13
CA ILE A 52 14.92 -26.40 0.08
C ILE A 52 15.33 -27.80 0.54
N LYS A 53 14.38 -28.74 0.64
CA LYS A 53 14.64 -30.12 1.10
C LYS A 53 15.61 -30.89 0.20
N SER A 54 15.56 -30.64 -1.12
CA SER A 54 16.45 -31.26 -2.10
C SER A 54 17.83 -30.62 -2.19
N GLY A 55 18.11 -29.56 -1.41
CA GLY A 55 19.40 -28.87 -1.44
C GLY A 55 19.65 -28.10 -2.74
N ILE A 56 18.60 -27.60 -3.40
CA ILE A 56 18.73 -26.73 -4.58
C ILE A 56 18.89 -25.26 -4.15
N VAL A 57 18.17 -24.89 -3.09
CA VAL A 57 18.18 -23.54 -2.51
C VAL A 57 18.58 -23.62 -1.05
N GLU A 58 19.50 -22.75 -0.65
CA GLU A 58 19.91 -22.55 0.74
C GLU A 58 19.44 -21.18 1.23
N LEU A 59 19.01 -21.12 2.49
CA LEU A 59 18.61 -19.87 3.16
C LEU A 59 19.80 -19.36 3.94
N LEU A 60 20.51 -18.37 3.41
CA LEU A 60 21.70 -17.81 4.05
C LEU A 60 21.34 -16.66 4.97
N ASP A 61 21.90 -16.66 6.18
CA ASP A 61 21.81 -15.51 7.08
C ASP A 61 22.97 -14.50 6.86
N ALA A 62 22.87 -13.35 7.53
CA ALA A 62 23.84 -12.27 7.36
C ALA A 62 25.25 -12.60 7.88
N GLU A 63 25.38 -13.53 8.84
CA GLU A 63 26.69 -13.94 9.36
C GLU A 63 27.32 -15.02 8.47
N GLU A 64 26.52 -15.93 7.93
CA GLU A 64 26.93 -16.91 6.92
C GLU A 64 27.41 -16.21 5.64
N GLU A 65 26.80 -15.07 5.28
CA GLU A 65 27.21 -14.24 4.14
C GLU A 65 28.69 -13.82 4.16
N GLU A 66 29.34 -13.74 5.34
CA GLU A 66 30.77 -13.41 5.45
C GLU A 66 31.69 -14.55 4.96
N THR A 67 31.19 -15.78 4.92
CA THR A 67 31.98 -16.99 4.60
C THR A 67 31.73 -17.53 3.20
N VAL A 68 30.63 -17.14 2.57
CA VAL A 68 30.19 -17.62 1.25
C VAL A 68 30.63 -16.67 0.14
N MET A 69 30.68 -17.20 -1.09
CA MET A 69 31.02 -16.42 -2.29
C MET A 69 29.87 -16.52 -3.28
N ILE A 70 29.21 -15.39 -3.55
CA ILE A 70 27.94 -15.32 -4.29
C ILE A 70 28.16 -14.72 -5.68
N SER A 71 27.82 -15.49 -6.70
CA SER A 71 27.78 -15.01 -8.08
C SER A 71 26.50 -14.19 -8.34
N MET A 72 26.61 -13.10 -9.11
CA MET A 72 25.47 -12.21 -9.38
C MET A 72 24.58 -12.74 -10.50
N THR A 73 25.17 -13.37 -11.50
CA THR A 73 24.45 -13.97 -12.62
C THR A 73 24.99 -15.36 -12.95
N PRO A 74 24.16 -16.27 -13.49
CA PRO A 74 24.63 -17.56 -13.97
C PRO A 74 25.70 -17.47 -15.06
N GLU A 75 25.74 -16.36 -15.81
CA GLU A 75 26.76 -16.09 -16.82
C GLU A 75 28.15 -15.91 -16.19
N ASP A 76 28.22 -15.35 -14.98
CA ASP A 76 29.49 -15.20 -14.25
C ASP A 76 30.08 -16.56 -13.87
N LEU A 77 29.22 -17.54 -13.56
CA LEU A 77 29.64 -18.92 -13.29
C LEU A 77 30.25 -19.58 -14.53
N GLU A 78 29.59 -19.41 -15.69
CA GLU A 78 30.08 -19.93 -16.97
C GLU A 78 31.42 -19.31 -17.35
N ASN A 79 31.56 -17.99 -17.18
CA ASN A 79 32.81 -17.28 -17.44
C ASN A 79 33.96 -17.79 -16.55
N SER A 80 33.72 -18.00 -15.26
CA SER A 80 34.71 -18.60 -14.36
C SER A 80 35.10 -20.03 -14.78
N ARG A 81 34.14 -20.83 -15.27
CA ARG A 81 34.41 -22.19 -15.76
C ARG A 81 35.29 -22.18 -17.02
N LEU A 82 35.03 -21.26 -17.95
CA LEU A 82 35.84 -21.08 -19.16
C LEU A 82 37.26 -20.63 -18.83
N GLN A 83 37.41 -19.66 -17.92
CA GLN A 83 38.72 -19.22 -17.44
C GLN A 83 39.52 -20.36 -16.81
N LEU A 84 38.88 -21.20 -15.98
CA LEU A 84 39.53 -22.38 -15.40
C LEU A 84 39.96 -23.41 -16.46
N SER A 85 39.24 -23.51 -17.57
CA SER A 85 39.63 -24.34 -18.72
C SER A 85 40.71 -23.72 -19.61
N GLY A 86 41.22 -22.53 -19.27
CA GLY A 86 42.24 -21.81 -20.02
C GLY A 86 41.72 -21.08 -21.25
N VAL A 87 40.40 -20.86 -21.33
CA VAL A 87 39.76 -20.15 -22.44
C VAL A 87 39.37 -18.76 -21.97
N ASP A 88 39.88 -17.72 -22.65
CA ASP A 88 39.55 -16.34 -22.33
C ASP A 88 38.08 -16.03 -22.68
N PRO A 89 37.21 -15.72 -21.70
CA PRO A 89 35.79 -15.46 -21.95
C PRO A 89 35.56 -14.17 -22.76
N THR A 90 36.50 -13.22 -22.71
CA THR A 90 36.47 -11.98 -23.50
C THR A 90 36.61 -12.20 -25.01
N VAL A 91 37.05 -13.39 -25.43
CA VAL A 91 37.18 -13.77 -26.84
C VAL A 91 35.90 -14.45 -27.36
N ILE A 92 35.04 -14.94 -26.46
CA ILE A 92 33.80 -15.67 -26.79
C ILE A 92 32.58 -14.75 -26.83
N ASP A 93 32.58 -13.65 -26.07
CA ASP A 93 31.54 -12.61 -26.17
C ASP A 93 31.63 -11.94 -27.56
N GLY A 94 30.92 -12.54 -28.51
CA GLY A 94 30.75 -12.03 -29.87
C GLY A 94 30.10 -10.66 -29.83
N ASP A 95 30.64 -9.74 -30.64
CA ASP A 95 30.25 -8.35 -30.82
C ASP A 95 30.02 -7.57 -29.52
N PHE A 96 31.05 -6.82 -29.12
CA PHE A 96 30.94 -5.76 -28.11
C PHE A 96 29.75 -4.84 -28.44
N ASP A 97 28.66 -4.99 -27.70
CA ASP A 97 27.51 -4.08 -27.78
C ASP A 97 27.78 -2.86 -26.89
N PRO A 98 28.01 -1.66 -27.47
CA PRO A 98 28.24 -0.44 -26.70
C PRO A 98 27.05 -0.02 -25.83
N ALA A 99 25.86 -0.56 -26.09
CA ALA A 99 24.64 -0.27 -25.32
C ALA A 99 24.45 -1.21 -24.11
N ALA A 100 25.21 -2.30 -24.03
CA ALA A 100 25.12 -3.24 -22.92
C ALA A 100 25.74 -2.65 -21.63
N ARG A 101 25.22 -3.10 -20.49
CA ARG A 101 25.75 -2.71 -19.19
C ARG A 101 27.17 -3.24 -19.00
N LEU A 102 28.09 -2.38 -18.57
CA LEU A 102 29.43 -2.77 -18.17
C LEU A 102 29.35 -3.76 -16.99
N LYS A 103 29.88 -4.97 -17.22
CA LYS A 103 30.05 -5.98 -16.19
C LYS A 103 31.46 -5.86 -15.59
N ALA A 104 31.56 -6.08 -14.28
CA ALA A 104 32.85 -6.13 -13.61
C ALA A 104 33.60 -7.41 -14.05
N GLY A 105 34.93 -7.33 -14.13
CA GLY A 105 35.76 -8.50 -14.38
C GLY A 105 35.67 -9.49 -13.23
N THR A 106 35.42 -10.75 -13.55
CA THR A 106 35.30 -11.84 -12.57
C THR A 106 36.69 -12.32 -12.16
N ASN A 107 37.08 -12.06 -10.91
CA ASN A 107 38.38 -12.48 -10.34
C ASN A 107 38.24 -13.62 -9.30
N ALA A 108 37.03 -14.13 -9.08
CA ALA A 108 36.78 -15.19 -8.11
C ALA A 108 37.02 -16.58 -8.73
N HIS A 109 37.83 -17.38 -8.04
CA HIS A 109 38.18 -18.74 -8.48
C HIS A 109 37.26 -19.83 -7.94
N THR A 110 36.37 -19.51 -6.98
CA THR A 110 35.47 -20.48 -6.34
C THR A 110 34.15 -19.80 -5.96
N TRP A 111 33.03 -20.32 -6.47
CA TRP A 111 31.68 -19.86 -6.15
C TRP A 111 30.98 -20.90 -5.29
N THR A 112 30.29 -20.47 -4.23
CA THR A 112 29.47 -21.38 -3.41
C THR A 112 27.99 -21.20 -3.68
N HIS A 113 27.56 -19.98 -4.02
CA HIS A 113 26.17 -19.65 -4.25
C HIS A 113 25.98 -18.75 -5.48
N CYS A 114 24.74 -18.66 -5.94
CA CYS A 114 24.32 -17.75 -6.99
C CYS A 114 23.05 -17.00 -6.58
N GLU A 115 23.03 -15.69 -6.84
CA GLU A 115 21.86 -14.85 -6.69
C GLU A 115 20.72 -15.34 -7.58
N ILE A 116 19.48 -15.36 -7.05
CA ILE A 116 18.32 -15.82 -7.82
C ILE A 116 18.03 -14.81 -8.93
N HIS A 117 17.91 -13.54 -8.54
CA HIS A 117 17.79 -12.43 -9.47
C HIS A 117 18.11 -11.11 -8.73
N PRO A 118 19.01 -10.25 -9.25
CA PRO A 118 19.42 -9.02 -8.57
C PRO A 118 18.27 -8.05 -8.23
N SER A 119 17.13 -8.12 -8.92
CA SER A 119 15.96 -7.27 -8.61
C SER A 119 15.31 -7.57 -7.26
N MET A 120 15.56 -8.74 -6.67
CA MET A 120 14.97 -9.13 -5.38
C MET A 120 15.56 -8.35 -4.20
N ILE A 121 16.64 -7.58 -4.42
CA ILE A 121 17.17 -6.61 -3.45
C ILE A 121 16.21 -5.44 -3.21
N LEU A 122 15.28 -5.18 -4.13
CA LEU A 122 14.39 -4.03 -4.06
C LEU A 122 13.22 -4.31 -3.11
N GLY A 123 12.91 -3.33 -2.26
CA GLY A 123 11.68 -3.33 -1.47
C GLY A 123 10.43 -3.14 -2.32
N ILE A 124 9.25 -3.35 -1.73
CA ILE A 124 7.95 -3.29 -2.42
C ILE A 124 7.77 -1.97 -3.20
N CYS A 125 7.99 -0.82 -2.56
CA CYS A 125 7.82 0.49 -3.21
C CYS A 125 8.89 0.80 -4.27
N ALA A 126 10.10 0.23 -4.16
CA ALA A 126 11.14 0.42 -5.16
C ALA A 126 10.91 -0.50 -6.38
N SER A 127 10.33 -1.67 -6.18
CA SER A 127 10.06 -2.65 -7.23
C SER A 127 9.02 -2.19 -8.26
N ILE A 128 8.20 -1.19 -7.93
CA ILE A 128 7.22 -0.59 -8.85
C ILE A 128 7.81 0.54 -9.72
N ILE A 129 9.05 0.96 -9.46
CA ILE A 129 9.71 2.02 -10.23
C ILE A 129 10.22 1.40 -11.55
N PRO A 130 9.80 1.90 -12.73
CA PRO A 130 10.37 1.46 -13.99
C PRO A 130 11.85 1.86 -14.10
N PHE A 131 12.70 0.94 -14.52
CA PHE A 131 14.14 1.16 -14.77
C PHE A 131 14.87 1.85 -13.59
N PRO A 132 14.82 1.29 -12.36
CA PRO A 132 15.39 1.94 -11.17
C PRO A 132 16.92 2.07 -11.24
N ASP A 133 17.59 1.23 -12.01
CA ASP A 133 19.02 1.22 -12.27
C ASP A 133 19.50 2.31 -13.25
N HIS A 134 18.59 2.92 -14.01
CA HIS A 134 18.89 4.04 -14.91
C HIS A 134 18.60 5.42 -14.30
N ASN A 135 18.29 5.48 -13.00
CA ASN A 135 17.94 6.70 -12.31
C ASN A 135 18.99 7.09 -11.27
N GLN A 136 19.08 8.39 -10.98
CA GLN A 136 19.94 8.86 -9.90
C GLN A 136 19.39 8.35 -8.55
N SER A 137 20.25 7.76 -7.72
CA SER A 137 19.84 7.11 -6.45
C SER A 137 18.86 7.93 -5.57
N PRO A 138 19.04 9.25 -5.35
CA PRO A 138 18.09 10.05 -4.56
C PRO A 138 16.68 10.14 -5.17
N ARG A 139 16.54 10.00 -6.49
CA ARG A 139 15.21 10.04 -7.15
C ARG A 139 14.41 8.76 -6.88
N ASN A 140 15.09 7.63 -6.75
CA ASN A 140 14.44 6.36 -6.37
C ASN A 140 13.91 6.40 -4.94
N THR A 141 14.64 7.04 -4.02
CA THR A 141 14.20 7.19 -2.63
C THR A 141 12.99 8.12 -2.52
N TYR A 142 12.95 9.22 -3.29
CA TYR A 142 11.78 10.09 -3.36
C TYR A 142 10.54 9.37 -3.85
N GLN A 143 10.65 8.63 -4.97
CA GLN A 143 9.50 7.89 -5.51
C GLN A 143 8.99 6.83 -4.53
N SER A 144 9.88 6.16 -3.81
CA SER A 144 9.50 5.16 -2.81
C SER A 144 8.71 5.76 -1.64
N ALA A 145 9.04 7.00 -1.24
CA ALA A 145 8.31 7.72 -0.20
C ALA A 145 6.98 8.30 -0.73
N MET A 146 7.01 8.97 -1.88
CA MET A 146 5.84 9.60 -2.51
C MET A 146 4.81 8.58 -2.99
N GLY A 147 5.24 7.38 -3.40
CA GLY A 147 4.34 6.31 -3.82
C GLY A 147 3.34 5.88 -2.75
N LYS A 148 3.64 6.09 -1.46
CA LYS A 148 2.72 5.81 -0.35
C LYS A 148 1.56 6.81 -0.25
N GLN A 149 1.72 7.98 -0.87
CA GLN A 149 0.71 9.04 -0.94
C GLN A 149 -0.15 8.94 -2.20
N ALA A 150 0.12 7.95 -3.07
CA ALA A 150 -0.62 7.74 -4.29
C ALA A 150 -2.10 7.42 -4.00
N MET A 151 -2.97 7.82 -4.93
CA MET A 151 -4.39 7.53 -4.88
C MET A 151 -4.73 6.41 -5.86
N GLY A 152 -5.59 5.49 -5.43
CA GLY A 152 -5.95 4.32 -6.22
C GLY A 152 -7.06 3.53 -5.53
N ILE A 153 -7.28 2.31 -6.00
CA ILE A 153 -8.13 1.37 -5.29
C ILE A 153 -7.23 0.61 -4.30
N PHE A 154 -7.44 0.79 -3.00
CA PHE A 154 -6.67 0.10 -1.98
C PHE A 154 -7.17 -1.35 -1.77
N LEU A 155 -8.49 -1.55 -1.73
CA LEU A 155 -9.14 -2.86 -1.59
C LEU A 155 -10.44 -2.86 -2.37
N THR A 156 -10.86 -4.02 -2.88
CA THR A 156 -12.09 -4.17 -3.69
C THR A 156 -13.38 -4.03 -2.88
N ASN A 157 -13.34 -4.32 -1.58
CA ASN A 157 -14.49 -4.25 -0.67
C ASN A 157 -14.69 -2.87 -0.02
N PHE A 158 -14.05 -1.82 -0.56
CA PHE A 158 -14.12 -0.47 0.01
C PHE A 158 -15.54 0.06 0.16
N LEU A 159 -16.48 -0.35 -0.72
CA LEU A 159 -17.88 0.09 -0.70
C LEU A 159 -18.66 -0.40 0.53
N ILE A 160 -18.20 -1.49 1.16
CA ILE A 160 -18.87 -2.09 2.33
C ILE A 160 -18.12 -1.72 3.62
N ARG A 161 -16.87 -1.28 3.50
CA ARG A 161 -15.98 -1.02 4.62
C ARG A 161 -16.10 0.42 5.08
N MET A 162 -16.45 0.61 6.35
CA MET A 162 -16.49 1.92 6.99
C MET A 162 -15.11 2.35 7.50
N ASP A 163 -14.30 2.94 6.62
CA ASP A 163 -13.03 3.58 6.99
C ASP A 163 -13.21 5.06 7.33
N THR A 164 -12.30 5.62 8.13
CA THR A 164 -12.33 7.03 8.53
C THR A 164 -12.13 7.98 7.36
N MET A 165 -11.19 7.67 6.48
CA MET A 165 -10.89 8.44 5.28
C MET A 165 -10.46 7.50 4.16
N ALA A 166 -11.01 7.68 2.95
CA ALA A 166 -10.58 6.96 1.77
C ALA A 166 -10.58 7.87 0.54
N ASN A 167 -9.55 7.73 -0.29
CA ASN A 167 -9.43 8.40 -1.59
C ASN A 167 -9.38 7.34 -2.68
N ILE A 168 -10.32 7.41 -3.61
CA ILE A 168 -10.45 6.39 -4.66
C ILE A 168 -10.51 7.06 -6.02
N LEU A 169 -9.67 6.60 -6.93
CA LEU A 169 -9.60 7.13 -8.29
C LEU A 169 -10.75 6.57 -9.15
N TYR A 170 -11.37 7.40 -9.98
CA TYR A 170 -12.50 6.98 -10.83
C TYR A 170 -12.10 5.94 -11.89
N TYR A 171 -10.98 6.17 -12.59
CA TYR A 171 -10.56 5.30 -13.70
C TYR A 171 -9.08 4.87 -13.58
N PRO A 172 -8.72 4.02 -12.61
CA PRO A 172 -7.36 3.49 -12.51
C PRO A 172 -6.93 2.75 -13.77
N GLN A 173 -5.69 2.92 -14.20
CA GLN A 173 -5.16 2.26 -15.39
C GLN A 173 -3.89 1.47 -15.07
N LYS A 174 -3.71 0.36 -15.79
CA LYS A 174 -2.49 -0.44 -15.73
C LYS A 174 -1.33 0.39 -16.28
N PRO A 175 -0.17 0.41 -15.61
CA PRO A 175 1.01 1.09 -16.15
C PRO A 175 1.46 0.42 -17.46
N LEU A 176 1.89 1.22 -18.42
CA LEU A 176 2.40 0.72 -19.72
C LEU A 176 3.77 0.04 -19.57
N ALA A 177 4.66 0.68 -18.82
CA ALA A 177 5.97 0.12 -18.46
C ALA A 177 5.87 -0.57 -17.10
N THR A 178 5.92 -1.89 -17.09
CA THR A 178 5.80 -2.73 -15.89
C THR A 178 7.11 -3.43 -15.57
N THR A 179 7.45 -3.54 -14.28
CA THR A 179 8.46 -4.49 -13.81
C THR A 179 7.84 -5.88 -13.65
N ARG A 180 8.64 -6.95 -13.73
CA ARG A 180 8.14 -8.31 -13.48
C ARG A 180 7.60 -8.47 -12.06
N SER A 181 8.16 -7.76 -11.09
CA SER A 181 7.73 -7.80 -9.69
C SER A 181 6.29 -7.32 -9.47
N MET A 182 5.75 -6.48 -10.36
CA MET A 182 4.37 -6.00 -10.27
C MET A 182 3.33 -7.12 -10.38
N GLU A 183 3.67 -8.23 -11.02
CA GLU A 183 2.80 -9.40 -11.13
C GLU A 183 2.57 -10.05 -9.77
N TYR A 184 3.65 -10.28 -9.02
CA TYR A 184 3.58 -10.85 -7.67
C TYR A 184 2.91 -9.91 -6.66
N LEU A 185 3.07 -8.59 -6.83
CA LEU A 185 2.43 -7.58 -6.00
C LEU A 185 0.96 -7.33 -6.36
N LYS A 186 0.44 -7.95 -7.42
CA LYS A 186 -0.91 -7.69 -7.95
C LYS A 186 -1.19 -6.21 -8.27
N PHE A 187 -0.14 -5.44 -8.53
CA PHE A 187 -0.26 -4.00 -8.82
C PHE A 187 -1.02 -3.74 -10.13
N ARG A 188 -0.99 -4.71 -11.06
CA ARG A 188 -1.77 -4.68 -12.31
C ARG A 188 -3.27 -4.85 -12.06
N GLU A 189 -3.66 -5.54 -11.00
CA GLU A 189 -5.07 -5.77 -10.64
C GLU A 189 -5.63 -4.54 -9.91
N LEU A 190 -4.85 -3.95 -9.01
CA LEU A 190 -5.21 -2.75 -8.25
C LEU A 190 -4.20 -1.62 -8.50
N PRO A 191 -4.29 -0.91 -9.65
CA PRO A 191 -3.35 0.15 -9.97
C PRO A 191 -3.65 1.43 -9.18
N ALA A 192 -2.60 2.21 -8.93
CA ALA A 192 -2.64 3.47 -8.18
C ALA A 192 -2.33 4.70 -9.06
N GLY A 193 -2.69 4.66 -10.34
CA GLY A 193 -2.41 5.75 -11.29
C GLY A 193 -3.22 5.69 -12.58
N GLN A 194 -2.97 6.66 -13.45
CA GLN A 194 -3.52 6.71 -14.82
C GLN A 194 -2.40 7.04 -15.80
N ASN A 195 -2.47 6.49 -17.02
CA ASN A 195 -1.55 6.88 -18.07
C ASN A 195 -1.99 8.24 -18.62
N ALA A 196 -1.04 9.17 -18.73
CA ALA A 196 -1.24 10.49 -19.30
C ALA A 196 -0.32 10.68 -20.51
N ILE A 197 -0.78 11.43 -21.51
CA ILE A 197 0.07 11.91 -22.60
C ILE A 197 0.80 13.14 -22.09
N VAL A 198 2.13 13.05 -21.98
CA VAL A 198 2.99 14.11 -21.45
C VAL A 198 3.85 14.67 -22.58
N ALA A 199 3.90 15.99 -22.71
CA ALA A 199 4.78 16.69 -23.64
C ALA A 199 5.76 17.57 -22.85
N ILE A 200 7.06 17.40 -23.10
CA ILE A 200 8.12 18.22 -22.49
C ILE A 200 8.39 19.40 -23.43
N LEU A 201 7.93 20.58 -23.04
CA LEU A 201 7.96 21.80 -23.87
C LEU A 201 8.10 23.04 -22.98
N CYS A 202 8.86 24.04 -23.42
CA CYS A 202 8.78 25.38 -22.83
C CYS A 202 7.60 26.14 -23.45
N TYR A 203 6.50 26.27 -22.71
CA TYR A 203 5.28 26.91 -23.22
C TYR A 203 4.65 27.83 -22.18
N SER A 204 4.30 29.05 -22.58
CA SER A 204 3.54 30.06 -21.79
C SER A 204 4.15 30.52 -20.45
N GLY A 205 5.25 29.91 -19.98
CA GLY A 205 5.91 30.27 -18.72
C GLY A 205 5.22 29.74 -17.45
N TYR A 206 4.02 29.18 -17.54
CA TYR A 206 3.28 28.61 -16.40
C TYR A 206 3.74 27.20 -15.99
N ASN A 207 4.78 26.64 -16.62
CA ASN A 207 5.38 25.34 -16.29
C ASN A 207 6.83 25.46 -15.78
N GLN A 208 7.16 26.59 -15.14
CA GLN A 208 8.47 26.84 -14.54
C GLN A 208 8.54 26.30 -13.11
N GLU A 209 9.75 26.01 -12.61
CA GLU A 209 10.00 25.62 -11.20
C GLU A 209 9.10 24.47 -10.71
N ASP A 210 9.16 23.32 -11.39
CA ASP A 210 8.40 22.09 -11.08
C ASP A 210 6.88 22.20 -11.20
N SER A 211 6.35 23.29 -11.76
CA SER A 211 4.92 23.40 -12.10
C SER A 211 4.59 22.72 -13.42
N VAL A 212 3.34 22.22 -13.52
CA VAL A 212 2.83 21.52 -14.69
C VAL A 212 1.54 22.16 -15.19
N ILE A 213 1.38 22.23 -16.51
CA ILE A 213 0.16 22.72 -17.16
C ILE A 213 -0.69 21.50 -17.56
N MET A 214 -1.95 21.46 -17.13
CA MET A 214 -2.88 20.39 -17.48
C MET A 214 -3.89 20.84 -18.54
N ASN A 215 -4.31 19.91 -19.39
CA ASN A 215 -5.35 20.15 -20.38
C ASN A 215 -6.74 20.11 -19.73
N GLN A 216 -7.42 21.26 -19.67
CA GLN A 216 -8.76 21.38 -19.10
C GLN A 216 -9.76 20.41 -19.72
N SER A 217 -9.75 20.23 -21.05
CA SER A 217 -10.67 19.31 -21.71
C SER A 217 -10.47 17.84 -21.30
N SER A 218 -9.27 17.46 -20.87
CA SER A 218 -9.02 16.12 -20.32
C SER A 218 -9.55 15.99 -18.89
N ILE A 219 -9.41 17.05 -18.08
CA ILE A 219 -9.96 17.10 -16.71
C ILE A 219 -11.48 17.02 -16.75
N ASP A 220 -12.12 17.77 -17.66
CA ASP A 220 -13.58 17.77 -17.84
C ASP A 220 -14.11 16.38 -18.22
N ARG A 221 -13.29 15.58 -18.91
CA ARG A 221 -13.59 14.17 -19.26
C ARG A 221 -13.30 13.18 -18.13
N GLY A 222 -12.78 13.64 -16.99
CA GLY A 222 -12.53 12.82 -15.79
C GLY A 222 -11.09 12.40 -15.56
N LEU A 223 -10.10 13.03 -16.21
CA LEU A 223 -8.68 12.79 -15.91
C LEU A 223 -8.39 13.12 -14.44
N PHE A 224 -7.81 12.17 -13.71
CA PHE A 224 -7.47 12.22 -12.29
C PHE A 224 -8.60 12.57 -11.32
N ARG A 225 -9.86 12.36 -11.73
CA ARG A 225 -11.00 12.54 -10.83
C ARG A 225 -10.97 11.47 -9.73
N SER A 226 -11.15 11.88 -8.47
CA SER A 226 -11.22 10.99 -7.31
C SER A 226 -12.51 11.21 -6.50
N ILE A 227 -12.90 10.18 -5.74
CA ILE A 227 -13.94 10.22 -4.72
C ILE A 227 -13.24 10.25 -3.37
N TYR A 228 -13.71 11.15 -2.49
CA TYR A 228 -13.30 11.20 -1.10
C TYR A 228 -14.43 10.70 -0.22
N TYR A 229 -14.15 9.68 0.59
CA TYR A 229 -15.05 9.19 1.63
C TYR A 229 -14.51 9.63 2.99
N ARG A 230 -15.42 10.07 3.87
CA ARG A 230 -15.14 10.31 5.28
C ARG A 230 -16.27 9.70 6.11
N SER A 231 -15.92 8.90 7.10
CA SER A 231 -16.90 8.41 8.08
C SER A 231 -16.82 9.21 9.37
N TYR A 232 -17.98 9.32 10.01
CA TYR A 232 -18.17 9.89 11.34
C TYR A 232 -18.73 8.80 12.24
N MET A 233 -18.24 8.73 13.46
CA MET A 233 -18.65 7.73 14.45
C MET A 233 -19.03 8.46 15.74
N ASP A 234 -20.16 8.08 16.31
CA ASP A 234 -20.63 8.53 17.61
C ASP A 234 -21.26 7.33 18.34
N LEU A 235 -21.38 7.41 19.67
CA LEU A 235 -21.85 6.31 20.52
C LEU A 235 -22.64 6.88 21.71
N GLU A 236 -23.79 6.30 22.05
CA GLU A 236 -24.53 6.67 23.26
C GLU A 236 -23.74 6.36 24.54
N LYS A 237 -23.28 7.40 25.27
CA LYS A 237 -22.63 7.17 26.55
C LYS A 237 -23.65 6.87 27.64
N LYS A 238 -23.36 5.86 28.46
CA LYS A 238 -24.05 5.59 29.72
C LYS A 238 -23.11 5.89 30.88
N SER A 239 -23.65 6.40 31.99
CA SER A 239 -22.93 6.50 33.26
C SER A 239 -23.67 5.69 34.31
N GLY A 240 -23.07 4.56 34.72
CA GLY A 240 -23.71 3.61 35.62
C GLY A 240 -24.97 2.99 35.00
N MET A 241 -26.08 3.01 35.74
CA MET A 241 -27.37 2.47 35.30
C MET A 241 -28.24 3.45 34.49
N THR A 242 -27.82 4.72 34.38
CA THR A 242 -28.64 5.77 33.74
C THR A 242 -28.16 5.99 32.30
N GLN A 243 -29.08 5.89 31.33
CA GLN A 243 -28.84 6.38 29.97
C GLN A 243 -28.66 7.91 30.01
N LEU A 244 -27.48 8.37 29.60
CA LEU A 244 -27.14 9.80 29.59
C LEU A 244 -27.24 10.43 28.21
N GLU A 245 -27.27 9.65 27.13
CA GLU A 245 -27.28 10.21 25.80
C GLU A 245 -28.20 9.35 24.91
N GLU A 246 -28.94 10.03 24.05
CA GLU A 246 -29.89 9.41 23.13
C GLU A 246 -29.78 10.10 21.76
N PHE A 247 -29.86 9.31 20.69
CA PHE A 247 -30.00 9.83 19.34
C PHE A 247 -31.45 10.23 19.10
N GLU A 248 -31.67 11.53 18.90
CA GLU A 248 -32.97 12.11 18.59
C GLU A 248 -32.75 13.45 17.88
N LYS A 249 -33.81 13.95 17.23
CA LYS A 249 -33.80 15.29 16.64
C LYS A 249 -33.94 16.37 17.71
N PRO A 250 -32.89 17.18 17.99
CA PRO A 250 -33.01 18.27 18.95
C PRO A 250 -33.89 19.39 18.41
N THR A 251 -34.82 19.86 19.25
CA THR A 251 -35.69 21.00 18.95
C THR A 251 -35.29 22.21 19.79
N ARG A 252 -35.47 23.42 19.23
CA ARG A 252 -35.13 24.69 19.92
C ARG A 252 -35.91 24.91 21.22
N GLU A 253 -37.05 24.24 21.38
CA GLU A 253 -37.91 24.39 22.56
C GLU A 253 -37.48 23.50 23.73
N ASN A 254 -36.85 22.35 23.44
CA ASN A 254 -36.49 21.34 24.43
C ASN A 254 -34.99 21.30 24.73
N THR A 255 -34.15 21.81 23.82
CA THR A 255 -32.69 21.65 23.89
C THR A 255 -31.95 22.96 24.16
N LEU A 256 -31.02 22.90 25.12
CA LEU A 256 -30.13 24.00 25.49
C LEU A 256 -28.83 23.93 24.68
N ARG A 257 -28.29 25.09 24.30
CA ARG A 257 -27.00 25.26 23.58
C ARG A 257 -26.93 24.51 22.24
N MET A 258 -27.98 24.63 21.42
CA MET A 258 -27.93 24.14 20.05
C MET A 258 -26.75 24.74 19.29
N LYS A 259 -26.09 23.92 18.47
CA LYS A 259 -25.02 24.39 17.57
C LYS A 259 -25.60 25.27 16.46
N HIS A 260 -24.73 26.04 15.80
CA HIS A 260 -25.12 26.97 14.73
C HIS A 260 -25.47 26.29 13.39
N GLY A 261 -25.41 24.95 13.32
CA GLY A 261 -25.71 24.16 12.14
C GLY A 261 -27.20 24.00 11.83
N THR A 262 -27.49 23.46 10.65
CA THR A 262 -28.85 23.13 10.20
C THR A 262 -29.26 21.75 10.73
N TYR A 263 -30.42 21.66 11.38
CA TYR A 263 -31.02 20.41 11.88
C TYR A 263 -32.23 19.95 11.05
N ASP A 264 -32.53 20.63 9.95
CA ASP A 264 -33.69 20.30 9.11
C ASP A 264 -33.49 18.98 8.34
N LYS A 265 -32.23 18.61 8.10
CA LYS A 265 -31.83 17.44 7.29
C LYS A 265 -31.80 16.12 8.07
N ILE A 266 -31.87 16.17 9.40
CA ILE A 266 -31.95 14.97 10.24
C ILE A 266 -33.41 14.54 10.42
N GLU A 267 -33.62 13.23 10.45
CA GLU A 267 -34.89 12.58 10.74
C GLU A 267 -35.12 12.50 12.26
N ASP A 268 -36.28 11.98 12.67
CA ASP A 268 -36.69 11.95 14.08
C ASP A 268 -35.78 11.06 14.95
N ASP A 269 -35.08 10.09 14.35
CA ASP A 269 -34.08 9.24 14.98
C ASP A 269 -32.73 9.94 15.22
N GLY A 270 -32.61 11.22 14.85
CA GLY A 270 -31.38 11.99 14.97
C GLY A 270 -30.34 11.67 13.90
N LEU A 271 -30.68 10.92 12.85
CA LEU A 271 -29.76 10.57 11.77
C LEU A 271 -30.20 11.19 10.45
N ILE A 272 -29.28 11.25 9.49
CA ILE A 272 -29.54 11.77 8.15
C ILE A 272 -29.73 10.64 7.15
N ALA A 273 -30.74 10.74 6.29
CA ALA A 273 -30.97 9.71 5.27
C ALA A 273 -29.84 9.68 4.22
N PRO A 274 -29.40 8.49 3.79
CA PRO A 274 -28.52 8.34 2.63
C PRO A 274 -29.08 9.03 1.38
N GLY A 275 -28.19 9.65 0.59
CA GLY A 275 -28.55 10.44 -0.58
C GLY A 275 -28.80 11.93 -0.30
N THR A 276 -28.86 12.34 0.97
CA THR A 276 -29.05 13.76 1.33
C THR A 276 -27.76 14.56 1.13
N GLY A 277 -27.85 15.72 0.48
CA GLY A 277 -26.73 16.65 0.31
C GLY A 277 -26.45 17.43 1.59
N VAL A 278 -25.20 17.39 2.06
CA VAL A 278 -24.70 18.08 3.26
C VAL A 278 -23.56 19.03 2.94
N SER A 279 -23.47 20.13 3.67
CA SER A 279 -22.47 21.16 3.43
C SER A 279 -22.08 21.90 4.71
N GLY A 280 -20.79 22.16 4.88
CA GLY A 280 -20.29 23.07 5.90
C GLY A 280 -20.58 22.58 7.32
N GLU A 281 -21.35 23.34 8.08
CA GLU A 281 -21.67 23.06 9.49
C GLU A 281 -23.01 22.34 9.68
N ASP A 282 -23.56 21.72 8.62
CA ASP A 282 -24.76 20.89 8.72
C ASP A 282 -24.58 19.77 9.75
N ILE A 283 -25.63 19.52 10.53
CA ILE A 283 -25.62 18.48 11.55
C ILE A 283 -25.95 17.14 10.89
N ILE A 284 -25.07 16.15 11.10
CA ILE A 284 -25.21 14.81 10.55
C ILE A 284 -25.67 13.77 11.58
N ILE A 285 -25.37 14.02 12.86
CA ILE A 285 -25.78 13.16 13.98
C ILE A 285 -26.38 14.07 15.06
N GLY A 286 -27.68 14.02 15.22
CA GLY A 286 -28.47 14.63 16.28
C GLY A 286 -28.37 13.80 17.56
N LYS A 287 -27.87 14.43 18.62
CA LYS A 287 -27.65 13.75 19.90
C LYS A 287 -27.92 14.68 21.06
N THR A 288 -28.65 14.20 22.04
CA THR A 288 -28.98 14.99 23.22
C THR A 288 -28.63 14.26 24.52
N ALA A 289 -28.36 15.03 25.56
CA ALA A 289 -28.09 14.54 26.91
C ALA A 289 -29.05 15.20 27.91
N PRO A 290 -29.69 14.47 28.84
CA PRO A 290 -30.56 15.07 29.83
C PRO A 290 -29.72 15.87 30.83
N ILE A 291 -30.24 17.04 31.19
CA ILE A 291 -29.60 17.93 32.17
C ILE A 291 -30.19 17.62 33.55
N PRO A 292 -29.37 17.44 34.60
CA PRO A 292 -29.87 17.27 35.96
C PRO A 292 -30.79 18.44 36.39
N PRO A 293 -31.87 18.18 37.14
CA PRO A 293 -32.77 19.24 37.57
C PRO A 293 -32.06 20.32 38.41
N ASP A 294 -31.06 19.94 39.21
CA ASP A 294 -30.33 20.82 40.13
C ASP A 294 -29.20 21.67 39.50
N SER A 295 -28.93 21.54 38.19
CA SER A 295 -27.90 22.38 37.56
C SER A 295 -28.47 23.70 37.06
N GLU A 296 -28.12 24.79 37.75
CA GLU A 296 -28.36 26.17 37.28
C GLU A 296 -27.25 26.57 36.30
N GLU A 297 -27.47 26.33 35.00
CA GLU A 297 -26.56 26.79 33.95
C GLU A 297 -26.71 28.30 33.68
N LEU A 298 -26.19 29.11 34.60
CA LEU A 298 -25.90 30.55 34.41
C LEU A 298 -27.07 31.40 33.89
N GLY A 299 -28.32 31.02 34.21
CA GLY A 299 -29.52 31.80 33.86
C GLY A 299 -29.97 31.74 32.39
N GLN A 300 -29.39 30.87 31.56
CA GLN A 300 -29.83 30.63 30.16
C GLN A 300 -30.92 29.57 30.03
N ARG A 301 -31.30 28.92 31.14
CA ARG A 301 -32.24 27.79 31.17
C ARG A 301 -33.67 28.27 31.41
N THR A 302 -34.59 27.94 30.51
CA THR A 302 -36.04 28.00 30.75
C THR A 302 -36.52 26.68 31.34
N GLN A 303 -37.69 26.64 32.02
CA GLN A 303 -38.24 25.39 32.57
C GLN A 303 -38.52 24.32 31.50
N THR A 304 -38.62 24.72 30.22
CA THR A 304 -38.85 23.82 29.08
C THR A 304 -37.59 23.14 28.58
N HIS A 305 -36.39 23.66 28.88
CA HIS A 305 -35.12 23.07 28.46
C HIS A 305 -34.73 21.92 29.38
N THR A 306 -35.01 20.69 28.94
CA THR A 306 -34.71 19.46 29.70
C THR A 306 -33.44 18.75 29.22
N ARG A 307 -33.03 18.99 27.97
CA ARG A 307 -31.89 18.32 27.34
C ARG A 307 -30.84 19.32 26.84
N ARG A 308 -29.58 18.90 26.75
CA ARG A 308 -28.44 19.63 26.16
C ARG A 308 -28.10 19.01 24.82
N ASP A 309 -27.75 19.84 23.85
CA ASP A 309 -27.28 19.38 22.55
C ASP A 309 -25.80 18.93 22.60
N VAL A 310 -25.54 17.69 22.15
CA VAL A 310 -24.22 17.05 22.00
C VAL A 310 -24.02 16.53 20.57
N SER A 311 -24.81 17.04 19.61
CA SER A 311 -24.82 16.61 18.20
C SER A 311 -23.46 16.78 17.51
N THR A 312 -23.19 15.98 16.49
CA THR A 312 -21.94 16.06 15.72
C THR A 312 -22.17 16.78 14.37
N PRO A 313 -21.53 17.95 14.13
CA PRO A 313 -21.58 18.65 12.85
C PRO A 313 -20.59 18.06 11.84
N LEU A 314 -20.87 18.29 10.55
CA LEU A 314 -19.89 18.14 9.49
C LEU A 314 -18.76 19.19 9.66
N LYS A 315 -17.58 18.93 9.07
CA LYS A 315 -16.50 19.91 9.03
C LYS A 315 -16.87 21.05 8.07
N SER A 316 -16.66 22.30 8.51
CA SER A 316 -17.01 23.51 7.76
C SER A 316 -16.39 23.61 6.35
N THR A 317 -15.24 22.97 6.12
CA THR A 317 -14.54 22.96 4.84
C THR A 317 -15.01 21.87 3.88
N GLU A 318 -15.95 21.03 4.29
CA GLU A 318 -16.35 19.83 3.55
C GLU A 318 -17.82 19.91 3.13
N ASN A 319 -18.12 19.27 2.00
CA ASN A 319 -19.45 19.09 1.49
C ASN A 319 -19.53 17.75 0.75
N GLY A 320 -20.74 17.24 0.56
CA GLY A 320 -20.93 15.97 -0.11
C GLY A 320 -22.34 15.44 0.02
N ILE A 321 -22.47 14.15 -0.26
CA ILE A 321 -23.72 13.41 -0.16
C ILE A 321 -23.47 12.27 0.83
N VAL A 322 -24.45 12.01 1.69
CA VAL A 322 -24.39 10.87 2.61
C VAL A 322 -24.47 9.57 1.81
N ASP A 323 -23.46 8.74 1.89
CA ASP A 323 -23.38 7.48 1.13
C ASP A 323 -24.13 6.34 1.83
N GLN A 324 -23.76 6.07 3.09
CA GLN A 324 -24.36 5.02 3.90
C GLN A 324 -24.34 5.40 5.38
N VAL A 325 -25.41 5.02 6.09
CA VAL A 325 -25.52 5.13 7.55
C VAL A 325 -25.62 3.72 8.13
N LEU A 326 -24.79 3.43 9.14
CA LEU A 326 -24.77 2.14 9.82
C LEU A 326 -25.10 2.35 11.30
N ILE A 327 -26.12 1.63 11.77
CA ILE A 327 -26.50 1.58 13.18
C ILE A 327 -26.18 0.17 13.67
N THR A 328 -25.44 0.08 14.76
CA THR A 328 -25.10 -1.20 15.40
C THR A 328 -25.22 -1.04 16.91
N THR A 329 -24.93 -2.09 17.66
CA THR A 329 -24.78 -2.00 19.11
C THR A 329 -23.38 -2.45 19.51
N ASN A 330 -22.79 -1.76 20.48
CA ASN A 330 -21.53 -2.19 21.08
C ASN A 330 -21.76 -3.41 22.01
N SER A 331 -20.68 -3.96 22.57
CA SER A 331 -20.73 -5.09 23.52
C SER A 331 -21.53 -4.81 24.79
N GLU A 332 -21.78 -3.54 25.11
CA GLU A 332 -22.54 -3.09 26.28
C GLU A 332 -24.03 -2.83 25.95
N GLY A 333 -24.46 -3.11 24.70
CA GLY A 333 -25.81 -2.88 24.24
C GLY A 333 -26.18 -1.39 24.10
N GLN A 334 -25.19 -0.51 23.95
CA GLN A 334 -25.38 0.88 23.52
C GLN A 334 -25.40 0.96 22.00
N LYS A 335 -26.24 1.83 21.45
CA LYS A 335 -26.26 2.11 20.01
C LYS A 335 -25.05 2.95 19.62
#